data_AF-A0A6N8GCA5-F1
#
_entry.id   AF-A0A6N8GCA5-F1
#
_cell.length_a   1.000
_cell.length_b   1.000
_cell.length_c   1.000
_cell.angle_alpha   90.00
_cell.angle_beta   90.00
_cell.angle_gamma   90.00
#
_symmetry.space_group_name_H-M   'P 1'
#
loop_
_entity.id
_entity.type
_entity.pdbx_description
1 polymer ?
#
loop_
_entity_poly.entity_id
_entity_poly.type
_entity_poly.pdbx_seq_one_letter_code
_entity_poly.pdbx_strand_id
1 'polypeptide(L)'
;MLTDRLADPRFALGVFRPSVLREVAAERVELLRLLRHAGAGTVAALVGAQAVGVATTALGAAATGWLVGAVTRSDRFAEVLGPLLAVVGVVLVDRVAQVALVVPSASAARRVDGAVRRMVRRIALAPDGIGHLDDAEFRDDVERACDLGVGWRTRSPGGAAVGQLGGE
;
A
#
# COMPACT_ATOMS: atom_id res chain seq x y z
N MET A 1 -30.49 27.63 4.50
CA MET A 1 -29.28 28.04 3.77
C MET A 1 -28.09 27.34 4.41
N LEU A 2 -27.93 26.02 4.19
CA LEU A 2 -26.94 25.19 4.91
C LEU A 2 -26.79 23.80 4.27
N THR A 3 -26.36 23.73 3.01
CA THR A 3 -25.97 22.47 2.34
C THR A 3 -24.99 22.80 1.20
N ASP A 4 -23.73 23.12 1.53
CA ASP A 4 -22.71 23.34 0.47
C ASP A 4 -21.27 23.00 0.91
N ARG A 5 -21.09 22.00 1.78
CA ARG A 5 -19.76 21.56 2.25
C ARG A 5 -19.60 20.04 2.35
N LEU A 6 -19.97 19.30 1.31
CA LEU A 6 -19.71 17.85 1.25
C LEU A 6 -19.24 17.37 -0.14
N ALA A 7 -18.52 18.21 -0.88
CA ALA A 7 -17.70 17.74 -2.00
C ALA A 7 -16.22 17.83 -1.58
N ASP A 8 -15.64 16.70 -1.19
CA ASP A 8 -14.20 16.58 -1.04
C ASP A 8 -13.55 16.92 -2.41
N PRO A 9 -12.69 17.95 -2.50
CA PRO A 9 -12.14 18.44 -3.76
C PRO A 9 -11.36 17.38 -4.57
N ARG A 10 -11.06 16.22 -3.96
CA ARG A 10 -10.45 15.06 -4.62
C ARG A 10 -11.37 14.35 -5.62
N PHE A 11 -12.69 14.57 -5.55
CA PHE A 11 -13.69 13.93 -6.43
C PHE A 11 -14.36 14.90 -7.42
N ALA A 12 -13.97 16.18 -7.42
CA ALA A 12 -14.40 17.10 -8.46
C ALA A 12 -13.67 16.78 -9.78
N LEU A 13 -14.36 16.96 -10.91
CA LEU A 13 -14.02 16.59 -12.30
C LEU A 13 -12.65 17.06 -12.88
N GLY A 14 -11.70 17.52 -12.04
CA GLY A 14 -10.34 17.91 -12.38
C GLY A 14 -9.29 16.79 -12.38
N VAL A 15 -9.63 15.56 -11.96
CA VAL A 15 -8.72 14.40 -11.83
C VAL A 15 -8.04 14.01 -13.16
N PHE A 16 -8.64 14.37 -14.30
CA PHE A 16 -8.08 14.07 -15.63
C PHE A 16 -7.18 15.18 -16.20
N ARG A 17 -6.86 16.23 -15.43
CA ARG A 17 -5.88 17.23 -15.89
C ARG A 17 -4.47 16.61 -15.85
N PRO A 18 -3.68 16.71 -16.94
CA PRO A 18 -2.37 16.07 -17.02
C PRO A 18 -1.36 16.63 -16.00
N SER A 19 -1.54 17.87 -15.54
CA SER A 19 -0.73 18.46 -14.46
C SER A 19 -0.98 17.76 -13.12
N VAL A 20 -2.25 17.59 -12.76
CA VAL A 20 -2.67 16.91 -11.51
C VAL A 20 -2.22 15.45 -11.52
N LEU A 21 -2.34 14.75 -12.65
CA LEU A 21 -1.84 13.39 -12.81
C LEU A 21 -0.32 13.30 -12.64
N ARG A 22 0.44 14.28 -13.14
CA ARG A 22 1.91 14.34 -12.97
C ARG A 22 2.29 14.61 -11.52
N GLU A 23 1.58 15.50 -10.83
CA GLU A 23 1.81 15.80 -9.42
C GLU A 23 1.54 14.57 -8.55
N VAL A 24 0.41 13.89 -8.75
CA VAL A 24 0.09 12.65 -8.04
C VAL A 24 1.11 11.55 -8.36
N ALA A 25 1.51 11.39 -9.62
CA ALA A 25 2.52 10.40 -9.98
C ALA A 25 3.89 10.72 -9.36
N ALA A 26 4.28 11.99 -9.31
CA ALA A 26 5.51 12.43 -8.66
C ALA A 26 5.49 12.12 -7.16
N GLU A 27 4.38 12.41 -6.49
CA GLU A 27 4.16 12.09 -5.07
C GLU A 27 4.25 10.58 -4.81
N ARG A 28 3.60 9.75 -5.65
CA ARG A 28 3.70 8.28 -5.55
C ARG A 28 5.14 7.79 -5.75
N VAL A 29 5.86 8.36 -6.71
CA VAL A 29 7.27 8.01 -6.95
C VAL A 29 8.14 8.42 -5.76
N GLU A 30 7.87 9.56 -5.12
CA GLU A 30 8.58 10.00 -3.92
C GLU A 30 8.33 9.05 -2.74
N LEU A 31 7.09 8.62 -2.54
CA LEU A 31 6.73 7.61 -1.53
C LEU A 31 7.38 6.25 -1.83
N LEU A 32 7.38 5.79 -3.08
CA LEU A 32 8.06 4.55 -3.48
C LEU A 32 9.58 4.65 -3.30
N ARG A 33 10.17 5.83 -3.53
CA ARG A 33 11.58 6.08 -3.25
C ARG A 33 11.92 5.90 -1.77
N LEU A 34 10.97 6.03 -0.85
CA LEU A 34 11.22 5.74 0.57
C LEU A 34 11.46 4.24 0.83
N LEU A 35 10.85 3.35 0.03
CA LEU A 35 11.05 1.90 0.14
C LEU A 35 12.51 1.47 -0.05
N ARG A 36 13.38 2.31 -0.65
CA ARG A 36 14.82 2.06 -0.71
C ARG A 36 15.43 1.81 0.68
N HIS A 37 14.86 2.41 1.73
CA HIS A 37 15.29 2.23 3.12
C HIS A 37 14.84 0.91 3.75
N ALA A 38 13.85 0.23 3.16
CA ALA A 38 13.38 -1.08 3.62
C ALA A 38 14.35 -2.22 3.27
N GLY A 39 15.21 -2.03 2.26
CA GLY A 39 16.18 -3.01 1.78
C GLY A 39 15.63 -3.89 0.65
N ALA A 40 16.51 -4.29 -0.27
CA ALA A 40 16.14 -4.95 -1.53
C ALA A 40 15.36 -6.27 -1.32
N GLY A 41 15.72 -7.09 -0.33
CA GLY A 41 15.02 -8.35 -0.05
C GLY A 41 13.58 -8.14 0.40
N THR A 42 13.32 -7.13 1.23
CA THR A 42 11.96 -6.81 1.67
C THR A 42 11.13 -6.24 0.53
N VAL A 43 11.71 -5.36 -0.29
CA VAL A 43 11.04 -4.85 -1.50
C VAL A 43 10.73 -5.98 -2.48
N ALA A 44 11.66 -6.89 -2.72
CA ALA A 44 11.46 -8.06 -3.59
C ALA A 44 10.34 -8.96 -3.06
N ALA A 45 10.25 -9.19 -1.75
CA ALA A 45 9.16 -9.95 -1.14
C ALA A 45 7.80 -9.27 -1.35
N LEU A 46 7.73 -7.95 -1.16
CA LEU A 46 6.49 -7.18 -1.37
C LEU A 46 6.04 -7.23 -2.83
N VAL A 47 6.96 -6.96 -3.77
CA VAL A 47 6.67 -7.01 -5.21
C VAL A 47 6.30 -8.42 -5.66
N GLY A 48 7.02 -9.44 -5.18
CA GLY A 48 6.78 -10.84 -5.49
C GLY A 48 5.38 -11.29 -5.07
N ALA A 49 4.94 -10.92 -3.88
CA ALA A 49 3.60 -11.28 -3.43
C ALA A 49 2.49 -10.54 -4.19
N GLN A 50 2.71 -9.28 -4.62
CA GLN A 50 1.79 -8.59 -5.52
C GLN A 50 1.70 -9.29 -6.88
N ALA A 51 2.84 -9.75 -7.43
CA ALA A 51 2.85 -10.53 -8.66
C ALA A 51 2.07 -11.84 -8.51
N VAL A 52 2.16 -12.50 -7.35
CA VAL A 52 1.31 -13.67 -7.04
C VAL A 52 -0.16 -13.29 -7.03
N GLY A 53 -0.57 -12.19 -6.40
CA GLY A 53 -1.96 -11.73 -6.39
C GLY A 53 -2.54 -11.45 -7.78
N VAL A 54 -1.74 -10.86 -8.67
CA VAL A 54 -2.13 -10.67 -10.08
C VAL A 54 -2.28 -12.00 -10.80
N ALA A 55 -1.34 -12.93 -10.58
CA ALA A 55 -1.38 -14.25 -11.19
C ALA A 55 -2.57 -15.09 -10.69
N THR A 56 -2.87 -15.08 -9.38
CA THR A 56 -4.00 -15.80 -8.80
C THR A 56 -5.34 -15.28 -9.30
N THR A 57 -5.46 -13.98 -9.60
CA THR A 57 -6.67 -13.41 -10.22
C THR A 57 -6.94 -14.03 -11.59
N ALA A 58 -5.93 -14.06 -12.47
CA ALA A 58 -6.06 -14.65 -13.81
C ALA A 58 -6.28 -16.17 -13.76
N LEU A 59 -5.51 -16.87 -12.92
CA LEU A 59 -5.65 -18.31 -12.73
C LEU A 59 -6.99 -18.69 -12.11
N GLY A 60 -7.52 -17.85 -11.20
CA GLY A 60 -8.81 -18.06 -10.56
C GLY A 60 -9.95 -17.99 -11.56
N ALA A 61 -9.93 -17.02 -12.48
CA ALA A 61 -10.90 -16.94 -13.56
C ALA A 61 -10.86 -18.17 -14.47
N ALA A 62 -9.66 -18.63 -14.86
CA ALA A 62 -9.48 -19.82 -15.69
C ALA A 62 -9.95 -21.10 -14.97
N ALA A 63 -9.56 -21.29 -13.70
CA ALA A 63 -9.95 -22.43 -12.89
C ALA A 63 -11.47 -22.47 -12.65
N THR A 64 -12.09 -21.31 -12.43
CA THR A 64 -13.55 -21.20 -12.29
C THR A 64 -14.26 -21.57 -13.59
N GLY A 65 -13.80 -21.05 -14.73
CA GLY A 65 -14.35 -21.41 -16.04
C GLY A 65 -14.22 -22.90 -16.33
N TRP A 66 -13.08 -23.50 -16.00
CA TRP A 66 -12.86 -24.94 -16.12
C TRP A 66 -13.80 -25.76 -15.23
N LEU A 67 -13.98 -25.34 -13.97
CA LEU A 67 -14.89 -25.98 -13.03
C LEU A 67 -16.34 -25.93 -13.51
N VAL A 68 -16.83 -24.75 -13.92
CA VAL A 68 -18.18 -24.61 -14.46
C VAL A 68 -18.36 -25.50 -15.69
N GLY A 69 -17.38 -25.52 -16.59
CA GLY A 69 -17.41 -26.37 -17.78
C GLY A 69 -17.33 -27.87 -17.50
N ALA A 70 -16.79 -28.30 -16.35
CA ALA A 70 -16.82 -29.69 -15.92
C ALA A 70 -18.17 -30.04 -15.32
N VAL A 71 -18.69 -29.20 -14.42
CA VAL A 71 -20.01 -29.40 -13.78
C VAL A 71 -21.14 -29.53 -14.80
N THR A 72 -21.09 -28.79 -15.91
CA THR A 72 -22.14 -28.85 -16.95
C THR A 72 -22.07 -30.09 -17.84
N ARG A 73 -20.96 -30.81 -17.86
CA ARG A 73 -20.72 -31.97 -18.75
C ARG A 73 -20.58 -33.30 -18.01
N SER A 74 -20.45 -33.28 -16.68
CA SER A 74 -20.13 -34.44 -15.89
C SER A 74 -21.36 -35.09 -15.26
N ASP A 75 -21.49 -36.39 -15.47
CA ASP A 75 -22.50 -37.23 -14.80
C ASP A 75 -22.01 -37.78 -13.45
N ARG A 76 -20.70 -37.63 -13.16
CA ARG A 76 -20.04 -38.16 -11.96
C ARG A 76 -19.21 -37.10 -11.25
N PHE A 77 -19.27 -37.11 -9.92
CA PHE A 77 -18.51 -36.18 -9.08
C PHE A 77 -16.99 -36.29 -9.25
N ALA A 78 -16.46 -37.48 -9.54
CA ALA A 78 -15.03 -37.71 -9.72
C ALA A 78 -14.42 -36.86 -10.85
N GLU A 79 -15.21 -36.51 -11.86
CA GLU A 79 -14.76 -35.69 -12.99
C GLU A 79 -14.67 -34.19 -12.65
N VAL A 80 -15.41 -33.76 -11.63
CA VAL A 80 -15.41 -32.37 -11.12
C VAL A 80 -14.30 -32.14 -10.10
N LEU A 81 -13.75 -33.22 -9.52
CA LEU A 81 -12.77 -33.14 -8.44
C LEU A 81 -11.48 -32.41 -8.84
N GLY A 82 -10.96 -32.66 -10.03
CA GLY A 82 -9.75 -31.99 -10.54
C GLY A 82 -9.91 -30.47 -10.66
N PRO A 83 -10.93 -29.97 -11.39
CA PRO A 83 -11.23 -28.54 -11.47
C PRO A 83 -11.53 -27.90 -10.11
N LEU A 84 -12.22 -28.62 -9.22
CA LEU A 84 -12.50 -28.14 -7.86
C LEU A 84 -11.21 -27.94 -7.06
N LEU A 85 -10.30 -28.93 -7.10
CA LEU A 85 -8.99 -28.84 -6.46
C LEU A 85 -8.13 -27.72 -7.06
N ALA A 86 -8.26 -27.43 -8.36
CA ALA A 86 -7.57 -26.31 -8.98
C ALA A 86 -8.03 -24.97 -8.40
N VAL A 87 -9.35 -24.75 -8.25
CA VAL A 87 -9.90 -23.53 -7.63
C VAL A 87 -9.42 -23.39 -6.18
N VAL A 88 -9.53 -24.47 -5.39
CA VAL A 88 -9.05 -24.48 -3.99
C VAL A 88 -7.56 -24.17 -3.93
N GLY A 89 -6.76 -24.76 -4.81
CA GLY A 89 -5.32 -24.52 -4.90
C GLY A 89 -4.99 -23.05 -5.17
N VAL A 90 -5.66 -22.42 -6.12
CA VAL A 90 -5.45 -20.99 -6.43
C VAL A 90 -5.79 -20.11 -5.23
N VAL A 91 -6.93 -20.36 -4.57
CA VAL A 91 -7.34 -19.61 -3.38
C VAL A 91 -6.34 -19.78 -2.23
N LEU A 92 -5.84 -21.01 -2.01
CA LEU A 92 -4.85 -21.27 -0.97
C LEU A 92 -3.53 -20.53 -1.24
N VAL A 93 -3.05 -20.54 -2.49
CA VAL A 93 -1.84 -19.79 -2.87
C VAL A 93 -2.01 -18.30 -2.61
N ASP A 94 -3.17 -17.73 -2.96
CA ASP A 94 -3.49 -16.33 -2.70
C ASP A 94 -3.46 -15.98 -1.20
N ARG A 95 -4.11 -16.80 -0.37
CA ARG A 95 -4.14 -16.59 1.08
C ARG A 95 -2.77 -16.73 1.73
N VAL A 96 -1.98 -17.71 1.30
CA VAL A 96 -0.61 -17.88 1.80
C VAL A 96 0.25 -16.67 1.43
N ALA A 97 0.13 -16.14 0.22
CA ALA A 97 0.84 -14.93 -0.20
C ALA A 97 0.44 -13.71 0.65
N GLN A 98 -0.84 -13.52 0.94
CA GLN A 98 -1.33 -12.44 1.81
C GLN A 98 -0.79 -12.54 3.24
N VAL A 99 -0.77 -13.75 3.81
CA VAL A 99 -0.21 -13.97 5.16
C VAL A 99 1.30 -13.73 5.17
N ALA A 100 2.01 -14.21 4.14
CA ALA A 100 3.45 -14.03 4.01
C ALA A 100 3.85 -12.54 3.92
N LEU A 101 2.94 -11.66 3.49
CA LEU A 101 3.17 -10.22 3.38
C LEU A 101 3.11 -9.44 4.69
N VAL A 102 2.51 -9.99 5.75
CA VAL A 102 2.30 -9.25 7.00
C VAL A 102 3.63 -8.81 7.63
N VAL A 103 4.58 -9.74 7.74
CA VAL A 103 5.89 -9.48 8.37
C VAL A 103 6.78 -8.57 7.52
N PRO A 104 6.97 -8.81 6.20
CA PRO A 104 7.71 -7.89 5.34
C PRO A 104 7.12 -6.48 5.32
N SER A 105 5.79 -6.34 5.28
CA SER A 105 5.11 -5.03 5.29
C SER A 105 5.37 -4.26 6.58
N ALA A 106 5.20 -4.93 7.73
CA ALA A 106 5.48 -4.31 9.03
C ALA A 106 6.97 -3.94 9.20
N SER A 107 7.87 -4.80 8.72
CA SER A 107 9.32 -4.56 8.76
C SER A 107 9.72 -3.38 7.86
N ALA A 108 9.21 -3.33 6.62
CA ALA A 108 9.44 -2.24 5.69
C ALA A 108 8.96 -0.91 6.27
N ALA A 109 7.72 -0.86 6.77
CA ALA A 109 7.15 0.34 7.36
C ALA A 109 8.01 0.85 8.53
N ARG A 110 8.41 -0.02 9.46
CA ARG A 110 9.28 0.36 10.59
C ARG A 110 10.65 0.88 10.15
N ARG A 111 11.25 0.28 9.11
CA ARG A 111 12.56 0.72 8.57
C ARG A 111 12.46 2.11 7.94
N VAL A 112 11.41 2.36 7.17
CA VAL A 112 11.13 3.68 6.57
C VAL A 112 10.86 4.71 7.66
N ASP A 113 9.99 4.40 8.62
CA ASP A 113 9.68 5.30 9.75
C ASP A 113 10.95 5.65 10.54
N GLY A 114 11.81 4.67 10.80
CA GLY A 114 13.10 4.90 11.45
C GLY A 114 14.04 5.79 10.64
N ALA A 115 14.07 5.64 9.32
CA ALA A 115 14.89 6.49 8.44
C ALA A 115 14.39 7.94 8.41
N VAL A 116 13.07 8.14 8.27
CA VAL A 116 12.46 9.47 8.28
C VAL A 116 12.63 10.15 9.63
N ARG A 117 12.42 9.45 10.75
CA ARG A 117 12.66 10.01 12.10
C ARG A 117 14.11 10.43 12.30
N ARG A 118 15.08 9.66 11.78
CA ARG A 118 16.50 10.06 11.82
C ARG A 118 16.77 11.31 10.97
N MET A 119 16.13 11.42 9.80
CA MET A 119 16.24 12.59 8.94
C MET A 119 15.67 13.85 9.60
N VAL A 120 14.43 13.77 10.13
CA VAL A 120 13.78 14.86 10.84
C VAL A 120 14.60 15.29 12.05
N ARG A 121 15.07 14.35 12.86
CA ARG A 121 15.94 14.66 14.01
C ARG A 121 17.23 15.37 13.58
N ARG A 122 17.85 14.95 12.48
CA ARG A 122 19.07 15.60 11.97
C ARG A 122 18.79 17.02 11.49
N ILE A 123 17.67 17.26 10.82
CA ILE A 123 17.27 18.60 10.36
C ILE A 123 16.96 19.50 11.56
N ALA A 124 16.19 19.00 12.52
CA ALA A 124 15.83 19.74 13.73
C ALA A 124 17.04 20.10 14.62
N LEU A 125 18.11 19.29 14.58
CA LEU A 125 19.32 19.54 15.36
C LEU A 125 20.44 20.21 14.55
N ALA A 126 20.21 20.57 13.29
CA ALA A 126 21.22 21.20 12.44
C ALA A 126 21.47 22.70 12.75
N PRO A 127 20.47 23.52 13.10
CA PRO A 127 20.70 24.92 13.45
C PRO A 127 21.44 25.06 14.79
N ASP A 128 22.34 26.04 14.88
CA ASP A 128 23.06 26.33 16.11
C ASP A 128 22.14 26.98 17.16
N GLY A 129 22.13 26.43 18.37
CA GLY A 129 21.33 26.93 19.48
C GLY A 129 19.84 26.59 19.40
N ILE A 130 19.04 27.15 20.31
CA ILE A 130 17.63 26.78 20.51
C ILE A 130 16.63 27.78 19.92
N GLY A 131 17.09 28.92 19.37
CA GLY A 131 16.20 30.01 18.94
C GLY A 131 15.21 29.62 17.84
N HIS A 132 15.54 28.62 17.01
CA HIS A 132 14.64 28.09 15.99
C HIS A 132 13.45 27.30 16.57
N LEU A 133 13.52 26.86 17.84
CA LEU A 133 12.41 26.15 18.50
C LEU A 133 11.27 27.09 18.88
N ASP A 134 11.56 28.38 19.05
CA ASP A 134 10.55 29.40 19.37
C ASP A 134 9.78 29.88 18.13
N ASP A 135 10.34 29.63 16.94
CA ASP A 135 9.71 29.95 15.66
C ASP A 135 8.39 29.17 15.49
N ALA A 136 7.33 29.91 15.18
CA ALA A 136 6.02 29.32 14.94
C ALA A 136 6.01 28.43 13.69
N GLU A 137 6.74 28.83 12.63
CA GLU A 137 6.79 28.06 11.38
C GLU A 137 7.50 26.72 11.60
N PHE A 138 8.61 26.72 12.35
CA PHE A 138 9.31 25.49 12.72
C PHE A 138 8.44 24.56 13.58
N ARG A 139 7.69 25.11 14.55
CA ARG A 139 6.78 24.31 15.38
C ARG A 139 5.67 23.67 14.56
N ASP A 140 5.06 24.41 13.63
CA ASP A 140 4.03 23.88 12.74
C ASP A 140 4.58 22.74 11.86
N ASP A 141 5.81 22.87 11.36
CA ASP A 141 6.45 21.83 10.55
C ASP A 141 6.78 20.58 11.36
N VAL A 142 7.27 20.74 12.60
CA VAL A 142 7.53 19.62 13.52
C VAL A 142 6.23 18.94 13.92
N GLU A 143 5.17 19.70 14.23
CA GLU A 143 3.86 19.15 14.55
C GLU A 143 3.31 18.33 13.37
N ARG A 144 3.40 18.87 12.15
CA ARG A 144 3.01 18.16 10.93
C ARG A 144 3.83 16.89 10.70
N ALA A 145 5.14 16.94 10.96
CA ALA A 145 6.03 15.77 10.83
C ALA A 145 5.77 14.70 11.90
N CYS A 146 5.22 15.10 13.05
CA CYS A 146 4.87 14.22 14.17
C CYS A 146 3.39 13.80 14.19
N ASP A 147 2.54 14.33 13.31
CA ASP A 147 1.13 13.96 13.22
C ASP A 147 0.98 12.49 12.82
N LEU A 148 0.64 11.65 13.81
CA LEU A 148 0.35 10.23 13.62
C LEU A 148 -1.12 9.98 13.25
N GLY A 149 -1.92 11.04 13.07
CA GLY A 149 -3.36 10.99 12.88
C GLY A 149 -4.14 10.82 14.18
N VAL A 150 -5.45 11.05 14.11
CA VAL A 150 -6.37 10.89 15.25
C VAL A 150 -7.02 9.49 15.19
N GLY A 151 -6.86 8.68 16.24
CA GLY A 151 -7.57 7.41 16.44
C GLY A 151 -6.78 6.13 16.12
N TRP A 152 -7.44 5.16 15.47
CA TRP A 152 -7.00 3.78 15.19
C TRP A 152 -6.18 3.61 13.89
N ARG A 153 -6.09 4.64 13.06
CA ARG A 153 -5.30 4.64 11.82
C ARG A 153 -4.03 5.47 12.03
N THR A 154 -2.91 4.79 12.31
CA THR A 154 -1.60 5.44 12.34
C THR A 154 -1.24 5.92 10.94
N ARG A 155 -1.17 7.24 10.75
CA ARG A 155 -0.56 7.84 9.56
C ARG A 155 0.94 7.87 9.79
N SER A 156 1.68 6.99 9.11
CA SER A 156 3.14 7.02 9.13
C SER A 156 3.72 7.02 7.71
N PRO A 157 4.89 7.65 7.48
CA PRO A 157 5.57 7.62 6.19
C PRO A 157 5.83 6.19 5.69
N GLY A 158 6.17 5.27 6.60
CA GLY A 158 6.35 3.86 6.30
C GLY A 158 5.07 3.16 5.89
N GLY A 159 3.96 3.44 6.58
CA GLY A 159 2.63 2.94 6.19
C GLY A 159 2.22 3.45 4.81
N ALA A 160 2.42 4.75 4.54
CA ALA A 160 2.12 5.36 3.25
C ALA A 160 2.97 4.78 2.10
N ALA A 161 4.27 4.55 2.36
CA ALA A 161 5.19 3.98 1.37
C ALA A 161 4.86 2.51 1.04
N VAL A 162 4.54 1.69 2.04
CA VAL A 162 4.12 0.29 1.83
C VAL A 162 2.74 0.23 1.17
N GLY A 163 1.83 1.14 1.52
CA GLY A 163 0.50 1.26 0.91
C GLY A 163 0.54 1.60 -0.58
N GLN A 164 1.62 2.17 -1.12
CA GLN A 164 1.75 2.35 -2.57
C GLN A 164 1.82 1.02 -3.35
N LEU A 165 2.15 -0.09 -2.67
CA LEU A 165 2.27 -1.42 -3.30
C LEU A 165 0.98 -2.24 -3.21
N GLY A 166 0.21 -2.10 -2.14
CA GLY A 166 -1.11 -2.71 -2.00
C GLY A 166 -2.14 -1.63 -2.26
N GLY A 167 -2.71 -1.60 -3.46
CA GLY A 167 -3.69 -0.58 -3.84
C GLY A 167 -4.93 -0.62 -2.94
N GLU A 168 -4.92 0.15 -1.86
CA GLU A 168 -6.08 0.56 -1.06
C GLU A 168 -6.03 2.07 -0.81
#